data_AF-W2CX65-F1
#
_entry.id   AF-W2CX65-F1
#
_cell.length_a   1.000
_cell.length_b   1.000
_cell.length_c   1.000
_cell.angle_alpha   90.00
_cell.angle_beta   90.00
_cell.angle_gamma   90.00
#
_symmetry.space_group_name_H-M   'P 1'
#
loop_
_entity.id
_entity.type
_entity.pdbx_description
1 polymer ?
#
loop_
_entity_poly.entity_id
_entity_poly.type
_entity_poly.pdbx_seq_one_letter_code
_entity_poly.pdbx_strand_id
1 'polypeptide(L)'
;KIIHRPDVWKLQCAYQGATVKIEVNGTKRGLLGESEVRDLCPKAQAVFQANCKARVVSYTQLYGGKIAAALSRQHPRDLFDFWQIKAEDWAHVKKGLLLNLCGSDKPIIESLAPHEISQEEALESQFKGMTEIPYTYADYE
;
A
#
# COMPACT_ATOMS: atom_id res chain seq x y z
N LYS A 1 -0.55 14.97 -22.35
CA LYS A 1 -0.27 13.73 -23.13
C LYS A 1 -0.82 12.54 -22.36
N ILE A 2 -1.62 11.68 -22.99
CA ILE A 2 -2.14 10.45 -22.39
C ILE A 2 -1.55 9.28 -23.18
N ILE A 3 -0.98 8.29 -22.49
CA ILE A 3 -0.40 7.08 -23.08
C ILE A 3 -1.12 5.88 -22.46
N HIS A 4 -1.94 5.21 -23.26
CA HIS A 4 -2.64 4.00 -22.85
C HIS A 4 -1.80 2.76 -23.18
N ARG A 5 -1.65 1.86 -22.21
CA ARG A 5 -0.95 0.56 -22.35
C ARG A 5 -1.90 -0.56 -21.93
N PRO A 6 -2.85 -0.96 -22.81
CA PRO A 6 -3.90 -1.91 -22.47
C PRO A 6 -3.34 -3.29 -22.11
N ASP A 7 -2.25 -3.74 -22.74
CA ASP A 7 -1.70 -5.10 -22.52
C ASP A 7 -1.17 -5.34 -21.11
N VAL A 8 -0.88 -4.26 -20.37
CA VAL A 8 -0.39 -4.30 -18.98
C VAL A 8 -1.30 -3.55 -18.01
N TRP A 9 -2.51 -3.18 -18.46
CA TRP A 9 -3.51 -2.44 -17.69
C TRP A 9 -2.97 -1.15 -17.04
N LYS A 10 -2.15 -0.39 -17.80
CA LYS A 10 -1.58 0.89 -17.34
C LYS A 10 -2.04 2.07 -18.18
N LEU A 11 -2.19 3.22 -17.52
CA LEU A 11 -2.45 4.51 -18.15
C LEU A 11 -1.45 5.53 -17.59
N GLN A 12 -0.76 6.24 -18.46
CA GLN A 12 0.15 7.31 -18.06
C GLN A 12 -0.39 8.66 -18.57
N CYS A 13 -0.66 9.56 -17.64
CA CYS A 13 -1.14 10.90 -17.89
C CYS A 13 -0.02 11.90 -17.56
N ALA A 14 0.36 12.73 -18.52
CA ALA A 14 1.35 13.79 -18.32
C ALA A 14 0.76 15.16 -18.65
N TYR A 15 0.93 16.12 -17.75
CA TYR A 15 0.44 17.49 -17.88
C TYR A 15 1.41 18.46 -17.18
N GLN A 16 1.84 19.51 -17.89
CA GLN A 16 2.72 20.57 -17.35
C GLN A 16 3.95 20.04 -16.58
N GLY A 17 4.63 19.03 -17.11
CA GLY A 17 5.82 18.43 -16.45
C GLY A 17 5.49 17.40 -15.36
N ALA A 18 4.27 17.37 -14.83
CA ALA A 18 3.82 16.33 -13.91
C ALA A 18 3.40 15.06 -14.68
N THR A 19 3.71 13.90 -14.10
CA THR A 19 3.31 12.59 -14.65
C THR A 19 2.61 11.76 -13.58
N VAL A 20 1.41 11.30 -13.88
CA VAL A 20 0.63 10.37 -13.07
C VAL A 20 0.57 9.02 -13.79
N LYS A 21 1.00 7.96 -13.10
CA LYS A 21 0.87 6.58 -13.55
C LYS A 21 -0.32 5.94 -12.83
N ILE A 22 -1.27 5.41 -13.59
CA ILE A 22 -2.44 4.69 -13.09
C ILE A 22 -2.26 3.24 -13.51
N GLU A 23 -2.29 2.33 -12.54
CA GLU A 23 -2.14 0.90 -12.74
C GLU A 23 -3.36 0.18 -12.19
N VAL A 24 -4.01 -0.64 -13.01
CA VAL A 24 -5.13 -1.47 -12.57
C VAL A 24 -4.57 -2.83 -12.19
N ASN A 25 -4.67 -3.17 -10.91
CA ASN A 25 -4.25 -4.47 -10.39
C ASN A 25 -5.49 -5.27 -10.00
N GLY A 26 -5.60 -6.50 -10.52
CA GLY A 26 -6.66 -7.42 -10.10
C GLY A 26 -6.45 -7.87 -8.65
N THR A 27 -7.52 -7.87 -7.85
CA THR A 27 -7.47 -8.48 -6.51
C THR A 27 -7.72 -9.98 -6.63
N LYS A 28 -6.99 -10.80 -5.87
CA LYS A 28 -7.05 -12.26 -6.00
C LYS A 28 -8.44 -12.83 -5.65
N ARG A 29 -9.02 -12.36 -4.54
CA ARG A 29 -10.27 -12.88 -3.95
C ARG A 29 -11.38 -11.82 -3.85
N GLY A 30 -11.29 -10.74 -4.64
CA GLY A 30 -12.28 -9.65 -4.60
C GLY A 30 -12.17 -8.78 -3.34
N LEU A 31 -13.30 -8.16 -2.96
CA LEU A 31 -13.42 -7.36 -1.75
C LEU A 31 -13.90 -8.21 -0.56
N LEU A 32 -13.36 -7.93 0.62
CA LEU A 32 -13.92 -8.39 1.88
C LEU A 32 -14.96 -7.38 2.36
N GLY A 33 -16.22 -7.66 2.02
CA GLY A 33 -17.34 -6.73 2.23
C GLY A 33 -17.42 -5.66 1.14
N GLU A 34 -18.01 -4.52 1.48
CA GLU A 34 -18.24 -3.41 0.55
C GLU A 34 -17.06 -2.44 0.48
N SER A 35 -16.97 -1.69 -0.62
CA SER A 35 -16.04 -0.56 -0.72
C SER A 35 -16.49 0.58 0.20
N GLU A 36 -15.55 1.29 0.78
CA GLU A 36 -15.81 2.50 1.57
C GLU A 36 -15.68 3.75 0.71
N VAL A 37 -16.60 4.70 0.85
CA VAL A 37 -16.39 6.04 0.29
C VAL A 37 -15.52 6.83 1.25
N ARG A 38 -14.37 7.30 0.78
CA ARG A 38 -13.47 8.16 1.56
C ARG A 38 -13.36 9.54 0.92
N ASP A 39 -13.43 10.55 1.76
CA ASP A 39 -13.13 11.93 1.38
C ASP A 39 -11.61 12.13 1.27
N LEU A 40 -11.19 13.08 0.42
CA LEU A 40 -9.81 13.53 0.34
C LEU A 40 -9.32 14.01 1.72
N CYS A 41 -8.06 13.77 2.09
CA CYS A 41 -7.59 14.16 3.41
C CYS A 41 -7.61 15.70 3.59
N PRO A 42 -7.84 16.21 4.81
CA PRO A 42 -7.98 17.66 5.05
C PRO A 42 -6.80 18.48 4.55
N LYS A 43 -5.57 17.96 4.68
CA LYS A 43 -4.36 18.61 4.19
C LYS A 43 -4.39 18.83 2.67
N ALA A 44 -4.76 17.80 1.91
CA ALA A 44 -4.85 17.91 0.45
C ALA A 44 -6.04 18.80 0.03
N GLN A 45 -7.16 18.77 0.74
CA GLN A 45 -8.26 19.70 0.49
C GLN A 45 -7.82 21.15 0.64
N ALA A 46 -7.08 21.48 1.71
CA ALA A 46 -6.58 22.83 1.96
C ALA A 46 -5.52 23.27 0.94
N VAL A 47 -4.60 22.38 0.54
CA VAL A 47 -3.52 22.72 -0.41
C VAL A 47 -4.07 22.90 -1.83
N PHE A 48 -4.92 21.98 -2.28
CA PHE A 48 -5.42 21.98 -3.65
C PHE A 48 -6.74 22.73 -3.83
N GLN A 49 -7.34 23.21 -2.74
CA GLN A 49 -8.65 23.89 -2.74
C GLN A 49 -9.71 23.05 -3.46
N ALA A 50 -9.67 21.73 -3.24
CA ALA A 50 -10.46 20.76 -3.97
C ALA A 50 -11.06 19.72 -3.02
N ASN A 51 -12.27 19.28 -3.31
CA ASN A 51 -12.94 18.19 -2.62
C ASN A 51 -13.12 17.02 -3.58
N CYS A 52 -12.74 15.83 -3.15
CA CYS A 52 -12.88 14.61 -3.92
C CYS A 52 -13.35 13.48 -2.99
N LYS A 53 -14.17 12.58 -3.53
CA LYS A 53 -14.55 11.33 -2.90
C LYS A 53 -14.19 10.18 -3.81
N ALA A 54 -13.65 9.11 -3.23
CA ALA A 54 -13.34 7.90 -3.96
C ALA A 54 -13.90 6.69 -3.23
N ARG A 55 -14.35 5.69 -3.99
CA ARG A 55 -14.57 4.34 -3.46
C ARG A 55 -13.22 3.67 -3.31
N VAL A 56 -12.88 3.26 -2.10
CA VAL A 56 -11.64 2.58 -1.77
C VAL A 56 -11.95 1.24 -1.10
N VAL A 57 -10.96 0.36 -1.07
CA VAL A 57 -11.03 -0.88 -0.29
C VAL A 57 -11.21 -0.54 1.19
N SER A 58 -11.91 -1.40 1.94
CA SER A 58 -12.12 -1.19 3.38
C SER A 58 -10.79 -1.10 4.14
N TYR A 59 -10.78 -0.38 5.28
CA TYR A 59 -9.58 -0.25 6.10
C TYR A 59 -8.98 -1.61 6.46
N THR A 60 -9.84 -2.56 6.85
CA THR A 60 -9.47 -3.95 7.15
C THR A 60 -8.71 -4.61 6.00
N GLN A 61 -9.24 -4.54 4.77
CA GLN A 61 -8.62 -5.19 3.62
C GLN A 61 -7.35 -4.46 3.18
N LEU A 62 -7.35 -3.13 3.22
CA LEU A 62 -6.19 -2.30 2.85
C LEU A 62 -4.99 -2.68 3.71
N TYR A 63 -5.10 -2.50 5.02
CA TYR A 63 -3.98 -2.70 5.93
C TYR A 63 -3.63 -4.17 6.12
N GLY A 64 -4.61 -5.08 6.06
CA GLY A 64 -4.33 -6.51 6.00
C GLY A 64 -3.47 -6.90 4.78
N GLY A 65 -3.72 -6.26 3.63
CA GLY A 65 -2.87 -6.41 2.44
C GLY A 65 -1.48 -5.80 2.59
N LYS A 66 -1.37 -4.64 3.26
CA LYS A 66 -0.07 -4.02 3.56
C LYS A 66 0.80 -4.90 4.45
N ILE A 67 0.22 -5.54 5.48
CA ILE A 67 0.93 -6.51 6.34
C ILE A 67 1.42 -7.70 5.51
N ALA A 68 0.56 -8.28 4.67
CA ALA A 68 0.96 -9.40 3.81
C ALA A 68 2.10 -9.01 2.84
N ALA A 69 2.07 -7.79 2.30
CA ALA A 69 3.12 -7.26 1.45
C ALA A 69 4.44 -7.04 2.20
N ALA A 70 4.38 -6.49 3.42
CA ALA A 70 5.53 -6.28 4.29
C ALA A 70 6.21 -7.62 4.62
N LEU A 71 5.44 -8.63 5.03
CA LEU A 71 5.95 -9.98 5.30
C LEU A 71 6.59 -10.62 4.05
N SER A 72 6.01 -10.41 2.87
CA SER A 72 6.50 -11.06 1.64
C SER A 72 7.72 -10.39 1.02
N ARG A 73 7.77 -9.06 0.97
CA ARG A 73 8.79 -8.32 0.21
C ARG A 73 9.74 -7.53 1.09
N GLN A 74 9.33 -7.21 2.32
CA GLN A 74 10.05 -6.35 3.26
C GLN A 74 10.50 -5.02 2.62
N HIS A 75 9.80 -4.53 1.60
CA HIS A 75 10.20 -3.28 0.96
C HIS A 75 9.91 -2.11 1.93
N PRO A 76 10.80 -1.10 2.06
CA PRO A 76 10.66 -0.01 3.03
C PRO A 76 9.28 0.66 3.08
N ARG A 77 8.65 0.93 1.93
CA ARG A 77 7.25 1.41 1.84
C ARG A 77 6.23 0.54 2.58
N ASP A 78 6.27 -0.78 2.38
CA ASP A 78 5.31 -1.68 3.01
C ASP A 78 5.57 -1.80 4.51
N LEU A 79 6.84 -1.76 4.92
CA LEU A 79 7.26 -1.77 6.33
C LEU A 79 6.86 -0.48 7.04
N PHE A 80 7.08 0.68 6.44
CA PHE A 80 6.64 1.97 6.96
C PHE A 80 5.12 2.03 7.12
N ASP A 81 4.38 1.50 6.14
CA ASP A 81 2.93 1.40 6.21
C ASP A 81 2.45 0.46 7.32
N PHE A 82 3.17 -0.63 7.57
CA PHE A 82 2.94 -1.53 8.70
C PHE A 82 3.26 -0.86 10.04
N TRP A 83 4.38 -0.16 10.13
CA TRP A 83 4.84 0.56 11.33
C TRP A 83 3.82 1.60 11.84
N GLN A 84 3.04 2.18 10.92
CA GLN A 84 1.96 3.10 11.27
C GLN A 84 0.68 2.43 11.82
N ILE A 85 0.56 1.11 11.76
CA ILE A 85 -0.59 0.39 12.31
C ILE A 85 -0.47 0.33 13.83
N LYS A 86 -1.46 0.84 14.54
CA LYS A 86 -1.48 0.77 16.01
C LYS A 86 -1.93 -0.60 16.49
N ALA A 87 -1.46 -1.01 17.66
CA ALA A 87 -1.86 -2.29 18.27
C ALA A 87 -3.38 -2.42 18.45
N GLU A 88 -4.08 -1.31 18.76
CA GLU A 88 -5.54 -1.23 18.87
C GLU A 88 -6.29 -1.56 17.57
N ASP A 89 -5.66 -1.35 16.41
CA ASP A 89 -6.25 -1.63 15.10
C ASP A 89 -6.17 -3.11 14.71
N TRP A 90 -5.39 -3.93 15.43
CA TRP A 90 -5.13 -5.33 15.08
C TRP A 90 -6.41 -6.15 14.87
N ALA A 91 -7.40 -5.96 15.76
CA ALA A 91 -8.68 -6.65 15.69
C ALA A 91 -9.41 -6.42 14.37
N HIS A 92 -9.25 -5.24 13.77
CA HIS A 92 -9.86 -4.85 12.51
C HIS A 92 -9.07 -5.38 11.31
N VAL A 93 -7.73 -5.30 11.34
CA VAL A 93 -6.89 -5.63 10.17
C VAL A 93 -6.66 -7.13 9.98
N LYS A 94 -6.71 -7.93 11.06
CA LYS A 94 -6.39 -9.38 11.00
C LYS A 94 -7.22 -10.16 9.98
N LYS A 95 -8.48 -9.79 9.75
CA LYS A 95 -9.34 -10.44 8.74
C LYS A 95 -8.85 -10.17 7.32
N GLY A 96 -8.37 -8.95 7.05
CA GLY A 96 -7.77 -8.60 5.76
C GLY A 96 -6.43 -9.32 5.54
N LEU A 97 -5.64 -9.52 6.59
CA LEU A 97 -4.42 -10.33 6.51
C LEU A 97 -4.76 -11.77 6.15
N LEU A 98 -5.72 -12.39 6.84
CA LEU A 98 -6.17 -13.75 6.55
C LEU A 98 -6.70 -13.89 5.11
N LEU A 99 -7.45 -12.92 4.60
CA LEU A 99 -7.88 -12.90 3.20
C LEU A 99 -6.69 -12.99 2.24
N ASN A 100 -5.63 -12.21 2.49
CA ASN A 100 -4.44 -12.19 1.65
C ASN A 100 -3.63 -13.48 1.77
N LEU A 101 -3.47 -14.03 2.98
CA LEU A 101 -2.76 -15.28 3.22
C LEU A 101 -3.49 -16.48 2.56
N CYS A 102 -4.80 -16.60 2.76
CA CYS A 102 -5.61 -17.66 2.13
C CYS A 102 -5.78 -17.48 0.61
N GLY A 103 -5.57 -16.26 0.11
CA GLY A 103 -5.52 -15.95 -1.32
C GLY A 103 -4.13 -16.13 -1.93
N SER A 104 -3.10 -16.41 -1.13
CA SER A 104 -1.73 -16.56 -1.59
C SER A 104 -1.50 -17.89 -2.29
N ASP A 105 -0.58 -17.87 -3.24
CA ASP A 105 -0.04 -19.00 -3.99
C ASP A 105 1.10 -19.69 -3.22
N LYS A 106 1.51 -19.12 -2.07
CA LYS A 106 2.50 -19.68 -1.15
C LYS A 106 1.84 -20.31 0.09
N PRO A 107 2.46 -21.34 0.69
CA PRO A 107 2.08 -21.81 2.02
C PRO A 107 2.05 -20.67 3.05
N ILE A 108 1.03 -20.63 3.89
CA ILE A 108 0.86 -19.58 4.91
C ILE A 108 2.09 -19.48 5.82
N ILE A 109 2.69 -20.63 6.16
CA ILE A 109 3.86 -20.69 7.03
C ILE A 109 5.05 -19.90 6.49
N GLU A 110 5.27 -19.87 5.17
CA GLU A 110 6.37 -19.09 4.57
C GLU A 110 6.14 -17.58 4.69
N SER A 111 4.87 -17.14 4.76
CA SER A 111 4.55 -15.73 4.97
C SER A 111 4.66 -15.33 6.44
N LEU A 112 4.43 -16.27 7.36
CA LEU A 112 4.52 -16.03 8.81
C LEU A 112 5.91 -16.23 9.39
N ALA A 113 6.80 -16.90 8.65
CA ALA A 113 8.22 -17.05 8.97
C ALA A 113 9.08 -16.58 7.79
N PRO A 114 9.05 -15.28 7.44
CA PRO A 114 9.81 -14.77 6.31
C PRO A 114 11.32 -14.78 6.61
N HIS A 115 12.14 -14.98 5.58
CA HIS A 115 13.57 -14.76 5.68
C HIS A 115 13.86 -13.26 5.75
N GLU A 116 14.77 -12.84 6.63
CA GLU A 116 15.20 -11.45 6.72
C GLU A 116 15.93 -11.03 5.44
N ILE A 117 15.51 -9.90 4.89
CA ILE A 117 16.11 -9.29 3.70
C ILE A 117 16.62 -7.91 4.12
N SER A 118 17.91 -7.66 3.93
CA SER A 118 18.44 -6.30 4.09
C SER A 118 17.87 -5.39 2.99
N GLN A 119 17.31 -4.27 3.42
CA GLN A 119 16.63 -3.29 2.57
C GLN A 119 17.26 -1.90 2.67
N GLU A 120 18.48 -1.83 3.22
CA GLU A 120 19.24 -0.60 3.44
C GLU A 120 19.42 0.20 2.14
N GLU A 121 19.84 -0.48 1.06
CA GLU A 121 19.99 0.16 -0.25
C GLU A 121 18.66 0.69 -0.80
N ALA A 122 17.57 -0.09 -0.65
CA ALA A 122 16.24 0.31 -1.11
C ALA A 122 15.69 1.48 -0.28
N LEU A 123 15.99 1.53 1.01
CA LEU A 123 15.60 2.62 1.90
C LEU A 123 16.26 3.93 1.44
N GLU A 124 17.58 3.91 1.23
CA GLU A 124 18.34 5.09 0.81
C GLU A 124 18.01 5.55 -0.61
N SER A 125 17.91 4.62 -1.57
CA SER A 125 17.77 4.96 -3.00
C SER A 125 16.32 5.15 -3.46
N GLN A 126 15.34 4.52 -2.80
CA GLN A 126 13.95 4.49 -3.28
C GLN A 126 12.92 5.06 -2.29
N PHE A 127 13.23 5.14 -0.99
CA PHE A 127 12.27 5.60 0.02
C PHE A 127 12.60 6.96 0.63
N LYS A 128 13.89 7.32 0.70
CA LYS A 128 14.34 8.60 1.24
C LYS A 128 13.62 9.78 0.59
N GLY A 129 13.00 10.62 1.42
CA GLY A 129 12.24 11.80 0.97
C GLY A 129 10.81 11.51 0.50
N MET A 130 10.31 10.27 0.59
CA MET A 130 8.91 9.94 0.28
C MET A 130 7.92 10.27 1.40
N THR A 131 8.40 10.40 2.64
CA THR A 131 7.57 10.62 3.84
C THR A 131 7.95 11.92 4.54
N GLU A 132 6.99 12.52 5.24
CA GLU A 132 7.26 13.67 6.13
C GLU A 132 7.84 13.24 7.47
N ILE A 133 7.52 12.02 7.90
CA ILE A 133 8.05 11.41 9.11
C ILE A 133 9.36 10.72 8.73
N PRO A 134 10.49 11.06 9.38
CA PRO A 134 11.73 10.32 9.20
C PRO A 134 11.52 8.84 9.51
N TYR A 135 12.05 7.98 8.65
CA TYR A 135 12.04 6.54 8.83
C TYR A 135 13.39 6.02 8.35
N THR A 136 14.13 5.41 9.27
CA THR A 136 15.51 4.97 9.10
C THR A 136 15.60 3.45 9.28
N TYR A 137 16.75 2.88 8.94
CA TYR A 137 16.96 1.45 9.11
C TYR A 137 16.90 1.02 10.60
N ALA A 138 17.22 1.91 11.53
CA ALA A 138 17.06 1.64 12.96
C ALA A 138 15.59 1.56 13.41
N ASP A 139 14.65 2.12 12.64
CA ASP A 139 13.22 1.96 12.88
C ASP A 139 12.67 0.63 12.32
N TYR A 140 13.52 -0.11 11.60
CA TYR A 140 13.23 -1.42 11.01
C TYR A 140 13.76 -2.59 11.87
N GLU A 141 14.90 -2.43 12.55
CA GLU A 141 15.41 -3.38 13.55
C GLU A 141 14.54 -3.42 14.83
#